data_AF-A0A966VF16-F1
#
_entry.id   AF-A0A966VF16-F1
#
_cell.length_a   1.000
_cell.length_b   1.000
_cell.length_c   1.000
_cell.angle_alpha   90.00
_cell.angle_beta   90.00
_cell.angle_gamma   90.00
#
_symmetry.space_group_name_H-M   'P 1'
#
loop_
_entity.id
_entity.type
_entity.pdbx_description
1 polymer ?
#
loop_
_entity_poly.entity_id
_entity_poly.type
_entity_poly.pdbx_seq_one_letter_code
_entity_poly.pdbx_strand_id
1 'polypeptide(L)'
;MLVFGFDVGTGSLGAVIRNDNDIIWHESWKFPADFASTQAAASKRRMLRTRTAHRAREYWWNQQALALKFPVLKEFREPAYPDYRVVKVDPRLQREFPAPGDETVYTCCLLRVMILEGQIEKLADWQIYKAVHSAIQKRGYGTVPWANSKNDEKKEDEAHESGRAAEFDAKLEELSIPESKRLPCYFEAHEMRLWNPSTGITGIRQDHHARSAETVFRKGYTAPRSA
;
A
#
# COMPACT_ATOMS: atom_id res chain seq x y z
N MET A 1 -43.81 -44.59 7.24
CA MET A 1 -43.47 -43.36 8.01
C MET A 1 -42.40 -42.59 7.25
N LEU A 2 -42.68 -41.34 6.89
CA LEU A 2 -41.72 -40.48 6.21
C LEU A 2 -40.68 -39.95 7.20
N VAL A 3 -39.41 -40.14 6.88
CA VAL A 3 -38.27 -39.65 7.67
C VAL A 3 -37.31 -38.91 6.76
N PHE A 4 -36.93 -37.71 7.20
CA PHE A 4 -35.99 -36.83 6.51
C PHE A 4 -34.65 -36.89 7.23
N GLY A 5 -33.59 -37.14 6.46
CA GLY A 5 -32.20 -37.08 6.93
C GLY A 5 -31.45 -35.99 6.19
N PHE A 6 -30.69 -35.18 6.94
CA PHE A 6 -29.84 -34.14 6.38
C PHE A 6 -28.42 -34.32 6.92
N ASP A 7 -27.44 -34.34 6.02
CA ASP A 7 -26.02 -34.29 6.34
C ASP A 7 -25.46 -32.94 5.87
N VAL A 8 -25.07 -32.10 6.82
CA VAL A 8 -24.67 -30.71 6.57
C VAL A 8 -23.15 -30.61 6.69
N GLY A 9 -22.48 -30.52 5.53
CA GLY A 9 -21.05 -30.28 5.42
C GLY A 9 -20.72 -28.80 5.21
N THR A 10 -19.47 -28.42 5.42
CA THR A 10 -18.98 -27.03 5.25
C THR A 10 -19.10 -26.49 3.83
N GLY A 11 -19.23 -27.35 2.83
CA GLY A 11 -19.42 -27.00 1.41
C GLY A 11 -20.40 -27.93 0.70
N SER A 12 -21.26 -28.62 1.44
CA SER A 12 -22.22 -29.55 0.85
C SER A 12 -23.43 -29.79 1.74
N LEU A 13 -24.54 -30.17 1.10
CA LEU A 13 -25.75 -30.64 1.79
C LEU A 13 -26.16 -31.96 1.17
N GLY A 14 -26.10 -33.03 1.94
CA GLY A 14 -26.73 -34.31 1.62
C GLY A 14 -28.13 -34.33 2.20
N ALA A 15 -29.10 -34.78 1.42
CA ALA A 15 -30.47 -34.94 1.89
C ALA A 15 -31.04 -36.28 1.43
N VAL A 16 -31.78 -36.95 2.31
CA VAL A 16 -32.43 -38.23 2.05
C VAL A 16 -33.84 -38.22 2.61
N ILE A 17 -34.77 -38.81 1.88
CA ILE A 17 -36.14 -39.05 2.34
C ILE A 17 -36.36 -40.56 2.24
N ARG A 18 -36.72 -41.17 3.37
CA ARG A 18 -37.17 -42.57 3.42
C ARG A 18 -38.63 -42.65 3.81
N ASN A 19 -39.35 -43.63 3.27
CA ASN A 19 -40.64 -44.06 3.77
C ASN A 19 -40.51 -45.48 4.30
N ASP A 20 -40.62 -45.67 5.61
CA ASP A 20 -40.34 -46.93 6.29
C ASP A 20 -38.92 -47.43 5.97
N ASN A 21 -38.79 -48.54 5.23
CA ASN A 21 -37.49 -49.14 4.88
C ASN A 21 -36.98 -48.72 3.49
N ASP A 22 -37.78 -47.97 2.72
CA ASP A 22 -37.45 -47.61 1.34
C ASP A 22 -36.95 -46.17 1.24
N ILE A 23 -35.81 -45.96 0.58
CA ILE A 23 -35.31 -44.63 0.22
C ILE A 23 -36.05 -44.20 -1.03
N ILE A 24 -36.85 -43.13 -0.91
CA ILE A 24 -37.66 -42.60 -2.04
C ILE A 24 -36.98 -41.44 -2.75
N TRP A 25 -36.04 -40.77 -2.09
CA TRP A 25 -35.29 -39.67 -2.68
C TRP A 25 -33.96 -39.45 -1.95
N HIS A 26 -32.91 -39.16 -2.69
CA HIS A 26 -31.64 -38.71 -2.13
C HIS A 26 -30.97 -37.74 -3.10
N GLU A 27 -30.32 -36.71 -2.56
CA GLU A 27 -29.55 -35.76 -3.36
C GLU A 27 -28.35 -35.25 -2.57
N SER A 28 -27.32 -34.79 -3.29
CA SER A 28 -26.15 -34.15 -2.70
C SER A 28 -25.84 -32.88 -3.47
N TRP A 29 -25.94 -31.75 -2.79
CA TRP A 29 -25.55 -30.45 -3.32
C TRP A 29 -24.15 -30.09 -2.87
N LYS A 30 -23.34 -29.60 -3.79
CA LYS A 30 -22.03 -28.99 -3.49
C LYS A 30 -22.16 -27.49 -3.65
N PHE A 31 -21.72 -26.75 -2.64
CA PHE A 31 -21.61 -25.30 -2.69
C PHE A 31 -20.18 -24.91 -3.06
N PRO A 32 -19.97 -23.75 -3.68
CA PRO A 32 -18.64 -23.16 -3.82
C PRO A 32 -17.96 -23.07 -2.44
N ALA A 33 -16.68 -23.44 -2.37
CA ALA A 33 -15.94 -23.49 -1.11
C ALA A 33 -15.88 -22.13 -0.38
N ASP A 34 -16.11 -21.03 -1.11
CA ASP A 34 -16.13 -19.67 -0.62
C ASP A 34 -17.53 -19.12 -0.31
N PHE A 35 -18.60 -19.87 -0.61
CA PHE A 35 -20.00 -19.42 -0.43
C PHE A 35 -20.32 -19.01 1.01
N ALA A 36 -19.73 -19.69 1.99
CA ALA A 36 -19.84 -19.37 3.41
C ALA A 36 -18.54 -18.83 4.02
N SER A 37 -17.53 -18.48 3.20
CA SER A 37 -16.22 -18.03 3.72
C SER A 37 -16.34 -16.64 4.35
N THR A 38 -16.43 -16.62 5.67
CA THR A 38 -16.41 -15.40 6.48
C THR A 38 -15.09 -14.66 6.36
N GLN A 39 -13.99 -15.38 6.17
CA GLN A 39 -12.63 -14.84 5.99
C GLN A 39 -12.49 -14.06 4.69
N ALA A 40 -12.96 -14.60 3.55
CA ALA A 40 -12.91 -13.91 2.27
C ALA A 40 -13.78 -12.63 2.28
N ALA A 41 -14.97 -12.71 2.88
CA ALA A 41 -15.84 -11.54 3.03
C ALA A 41 -15.23 -10.47 3.97
N ALA A 42 -14.59 -10.88 5.07
CA ALA A 42 -13.89 -9.98 5.98
C ALA A 42 -12.71 -9.28 5.29
N SER A 43 -11.91 -10.03 4.51
CA SER A 43 -10.80 -9.49 3.73
C SER A 43 -11.28 -8.44 2.72
N LYS A 44 -12.33 -8.73 1.94
CA LYS A 44 -12.94 -7.76 1.01
C LYS A 44 -13.38 -6.48 1.72
N ARG A 45 -14.04 -6.60 2.88
CA ARG A 45 -14.44 -5.43 3.70
C ARG A 45 -13.23 -4.63 4.19
N ARG A 46 -12.16 -5.30 4.63
CA ARG A 46 -10.91 -4.64 5.05
C ARG A 46 -10.28 -3.88 3.90
N MET A 47 -10.15 -4.51 2.73
CA MET A 47 -9.64 -3.86 1.52
C MET A 47 -10.45 -2.62 1.13
N LEU A 48 -11.78 -2.71 1.16
CA LEU A 48 -12.67 -1.58 0.89
C LEU A 48 -12.47 -0.44 1.89
N ARG A 49 -12.46 -0.73 3.19
CA ARG A 49 -12.21 0.28 4.24
C ARG A 49 -10.85 0.95 4.07
N THR A 50 -9.80 0.18 3.78
CA THR A 50 -8.46 0.71 3.50
C THR A 50 -8.51 1.67 2.31
N ARG A 51 -9.09 1.26 1.18
CA ARG A 51 -9.25 2.10 -0.03
C ARG A 51 -10.04 3.38 0.25
N THR A 52 -11.16 3.29 0.97
CA THR A 52 -11.96 4.47 1.36
C THR A 52 -11.15 5.43 2.23
N ALA A 53 -10.41 4.90 3.21
CA ALA A 53 -9.56 5.73 4.05
C ALA A 53 -8.40 6.37 3.27
N HIS A 54 -7.83 5.69 2.28
CA HIS A 54 -6.83 6.27 1.36
C HIS A 54 -7.42 7.43 0.56
N ARG A 55 -8.58 7.23 -0.07
CA ARG A 55 -9.28 8.28 -0.83
C ARG A 55 -9.61 9.48 0.04
N ALA A 56 -10.05 9.27 1.28
CA ALA A 56 -10.35 10.36 2.20
C ALA A 56 -9.10 11.22 2.52
N ARG A 57 -7.93 10.59 2.68
CA ARG A 57 -6.66 11.30 2.91
C ARG A 57 -6.19 12.08 1.68
N GLU A 58 -6.26 11.46 0.51
CA GLU A 58 -5.94 12.13 -0.76
C GLU A 58 -6.87 13.32 -0.99
N TYR A 59 -8.18 13.15 -0.72
CA TYR A 59 -9.15 14.24 -0.77
C TYR A 59 -8.79 15.37 0.20
N TRP A 60 -8.50 15.04 1.46
CA TRP A 60 -8.07 16.04 2.44
C TRP A 60 -6.82 16.79 1.96
N TRP A 61 -5.80 16.09 1.45
CA TRP A 61 -4.59 16.72 0.95
C TRP A 61 -4.87 17.65 -0.23
N ASN A 62 -5.76 17.26 -1.15
CA ASN A 62 -6.17 18.11 -2.26
C ASN A 62 -6.81 19.41 -1.77
N GLN A 63 -7.61 19.38 -0.71
CA GLN A 63 -8.18 20.59 -0.11
C GLN A 63 -7.09 21.49 0.50
N GLN A 64 -6.12 20.91 1.21
CA GLN A 64 -5.01 21.68 1.77
C GLN A 64 -4.13 22.30 0.68
N ALA A 65 -3.82 21.54 -0.36
CA ALA A 65 -3.07 22.01 -1.51
C ALA A 65 -3.77 23.20 -2.18
N LEU A 66 -5.09 23.12 -2.41
CA LEU A 66 -5.87 24.23 -2.96
C LEU A 66 -5.86 25.46 -2.05
N ALA A 67 -5.98 25.29 -0.74
CA ALA A 67 -5.91 26.38 0.22
C ALA A 67 -4.54 27.09 0.21
N LEU A 68 -3.47 26.31 0.00
CA LEU A 68 -2.09 26.79 -0.18
C LEU A 68 -1.78 27.27 -1.61
N LYS A 69 -2.77 27.24 -2.53
CA LYS A 69 -2.62 27.58 -3.95
C LYS A 69 -1.67 26.67 -4.72
N PHE A 70 -1.36 25.49 -4.19
CA PHE A 70 -0.60 24.47 -4.91
C PHE A 70 -1.46 23.83 -6.01
N PRO A 71 -0.87 23.49 -7.16
CA PRO A 71 -1.58 22.79 -8.22
C PRO A 71 -1.86 21.34 -7.79
N VAL A 72 -3.14 20.94 -7.85
CA VAL A 72 -3.55 19.55 -7.60
C VAL A 72 -3.27 18.71 -8.85
N LEU A 73 -2.32 17.78 -8.75
CA LEU A 73 -2.05 16.82 -9.82
C LEU A 73 -3.08 15.69 -9.75
N LYS A 74 -3.84 15.49 -10.83
CA LYS A 74 -4.95 14.53 -10.89
C LYS A 74 -4.66 13.35 -11.80
N GLU A 75 -5.15 12.20 -11.37
CA GLU A 75 -5.45 11.05 -12.23
C GLU A 75 -6.93 11.10 -12.59
N PHE A 76 -7.24 11.33 -13.86
CA PHE A 76 -8.60 11.16 -14.36
C PHE A 76 -8.85 9.67 -14.59
N ARG A 77 -9.88 9.15 -13.93
CA ARG A 77 -10.33 7.77 -14.07
C ARG A 77 -11.74 7.77 -14.63
N GLU A 78 -11.96 7.06 -15.73
CA GLU A 78 -13.29 6.78 -16.25
C GLU A 78 -13.79 5.44 -15.69
N PRO A 79 -15.09 5.29 -15.42
CA PRO A 79 -15.68 4.00 -15.11
C PRO A 79 -15.53 3.08 -16.33
N ALA A 80 -14.95 1.90 -16.16
CA ALA A 80 -14.79 0.92 -17.23
C ALA A 80 -15.05 -0.48 -16.67
N TYR A 81 -16.31 -0.91 -16.62
CA TYR A 81 -16.71 -2.16 -15.97
C TYR A 81 -15.86 -3.36 -16.44
N PRO A 82 -15.31 -4.20 -15.53
CA PRO A 82 -15.53 -4.23 -14.08
C PRO A 82 -14.62 -3.29 -13.25
N ASP A 83 -13.76 -2.51 -13.91
CA ASP A 83 -12.69 -1.70 -13.32
C ASP A 83 -12.85 -0.20 -13.59
N TYR A 84 -11.79 0.57 -13.30
CA TYR A 84 -11.67 1.97 -13.67
C TYR A 84 -10.51 2.08 -14.65
N ARG A 85 -10.70 2.76 -15.79
CA ARG A 85 -9.62 3.07 -16.71
C ARG A 85 -9.03 4.42 -16.34
N VAL A 86 -7.72 4.47 -16.13
CA VAL A 86 -7.02 5.76 -16.04
C VAL A 86 -6.96 6.35 -17.45
N VAL A 87 -7.60 7.50 -17.67
CA VAL A 87 -7.77 8.09 -19.00
C VAL A 87 -6.79 9.21 -19.26
N LYS A 88 -6.44 9.97 -18.21
CA LYS A 88 -5.43 11.02 -18.31
C LYS A 88 -4.78 11.22 -16.96
N VAL A 89 -3.47 11.10 -16.88
CA VAL A 89 -2.71 11.45 -15.69
C VAL A 89 -1.85 12.65 -15.99
N ASP A 90 -1.70 13.54 -15.02
CA ASP A 90 -0.71 14.60 -15.11
C ASP A 90 0.70 13.98 -15.28
N PRO A 91 1.42 14.29 -16.37
CA PRO A 91 2.74 13.70 -16.64
C PRO A 91 3.75 13.90 -15.51
N ARG A 92 3.61 14.99 -14.74
CA ARG A 92 4.48 15.29 -13.59
C ARG A 92 4.32 14.29 -12.46
N LEU A 93 3.12 13.70 -12.33
CA LEU A 93 2.84 12.66 -11.34
C LEU A 93 3.45 11.32 -11.78
N GLN A 94 3.39 10.98 -13.07
CA GLN A 94 3.89 9.70 -13.59
C GLN A 94 5.42 9.65 -13.81
N ARG A 95 6.02 10.77 -14.22
CA ARG A 95 7.46 10.80 -14.49
C ARG A 95 8.22 10.60 -13.18
N GLU A 96 9.14 9.67 -13.13
CA GLU A 96 9.99 9.44 -11.94
C GLU A 96 11.37 10.07 -12.07
N PHE A 97 11.91 10.18 -13.28
CA PHE A 97 13.22 10.77 -13.54
C PHE A 97 13.18 11.80 -14.67
N PRO A 98 14.00 12.87 -14.59
CA PRO A 98 14.11 13.85 -15.66
C PRO A 98 14.75 13.26 -16.92
N ALA A 99 14.36 13.77 -18.09
CA ALA A 99 15.07 13.49 -19.35
C ALA A 99 16.45 14.16 -19.36
N PRO A 100 17.45 13.68 -20.14
CA PRO A 100 18.75 14.36 -20.28
C PRO A 100 18.61 15.87 -20.54
N GLY A 101 19.36 16.68 -19.80
CA GLY A 101 19.26 18.15 -19.83
C GLY A 101 18.14 18.77 -18.98
N ASP A 102 17.18 17.99 -18.47
CA ASP A 102 16.19 18.46 -17.50
C ASP A 102 16.77 18.36 -16.07
N GLU A 103 16.82 19.48 -15.37
CA GLU A 103 17.31 19.59 -13.98
C GLU A 103 16.19 19.42 -12.94
N THR A 104 14.95 19.21 -13.40
CA THR A 104 13.79 19.06 -12.53
C THR A 104 13.82 17.73 -11.78
N VAL A 105 13.62 17.77 -10.46
CA VAL A 105 13.46 16.56 -9.65
C VAL A 105 12.02 16.06 -9.73
N TYR A 106 11.84 14.80 -10.12
CA TYR A 106 10.52 14.16 -10.13
C TYR A 106 10.35 13.06 -9.09
N THR A 107 11.45 12.45 -8.65
CA THR A 107 11.42 11.24 -7.82
C THR A 107 10.87 11.54 -6.43
N CYS A 108 9.79 10.87 -6.05
CA CYS A 108 9.07 11.19 -4.81
C CYS A 108 9.92 11.08 -3.55
N CYS A 109 10.80 10.06 -3.46
CA CYS A 109 11.68 9.89 -2.30
C CYS A 109 12.69 11.04 -2.18
N LEU A 110 13.30 11.46 -3.30
CA LEU A 110 14.26 12.56 -3.32
C LEU A 110 13.59 13.89 -3.02
N LEU A 111 12.37 14.15 -3.53
CA LEU A 111 11.61 15.35 -3.20
C LEU A 111 11.34 15.46 -1.68
N ARG A 112 11.01 14.34 -1.03
CA ARG A 112 10.83 14.30 0.44
C ARG A 112 12.14 14.54 1.18
N VAL A 113 13.25 13.96 0.71
CA VAL A 113 14.60 14.21 1.27
C VAL A 113 14.95 15.69 1.16
N MET A 114 14.73 16.32 0.00
CA MET A 114 14.98 17.76 -0.19
C MET A 114 14.20 18.62 0.78
N ILE A 115 12.92 18.32 1.02
CA ILE A 115 12.11 19.05 2.01
C ILE A 115 12.70 18.89 3.42
N LEU A 116 13.06 17.67 3.81
CA LEU A 116 13.61 17.37 5.15
C LEU A 116 14.99 17.98 5.38
N GLU A 117 15.80 18.11 4.33
CA GLU A 117 17.11 18.77 4.35
C GLU A 117 16.97 20.31 4.18
N GLY A 118 15.76 20.85 4.30
CA GLY A 118 15.50 22.31 4.27
C GLY A 118 15.57 22.97 2.89
N GLN A 119 15.55 22.20 1.81
CA GLN A 119 15.65 22.69 0.43
C GLN A 119 14.29 22.95 -0.22
N ILE A 120 13.26 23.24 0.57
CA ILE A 120 11.89 23.43 0.08
C ILE A 120 11.79 24.62 -0.91
N GLU A 121 12.60 25.66 -0.71
CA GLU A 121 12.63 26.86 -1.57
C GLU A 121 13.14 26.57 -2.99
N LYS A 122 13.83 25.43 -3.20
CA LYS A 122 14.29 24.99 -4.53
C LYS A 122 13.23 24.20 -5.30
N LEU A 123 12.08 23.96 -4.68
CA LEU A 123 11.02 23.11 -5.25
C LEU A 123 9.86 23.98 -5.72
N ALA A 124 9.32 23.64 -6.89
CA ALA A 124 8.05 24.16 -7.34
C ALA A 124 6.89 23.57 -6.51
N ASP A 125 5.80 24.30 -6.40
CA ASP A 125 4.61 23.90 -5.64
C ASP A 125 4.09 22.51 -5.98
N TRP A 126 4.14 22.12 -7.26
CA TRP A 126 3.70 20.80 -7.70
C TRP A 126 4.63 19.67 -7.22
N GLN A 127 5.93 19.94 -7.03
CA GLN A 127 6.90 18.98 -6.49
C GLN A 127 6.63 18.75 -5.00
N ILE A 128 6.30 19.82 -4.26
CA ILE A 128 5.85 19.72 -2.87
C ILE A 128 4.55 18.92 -2.79
N TYR A 129 3.58 19.21 -3.66
CA TYR A 129 2.35 18.42 -3.78
C TYR A 129 2.64 16.93 -3.99
N LYS A 130 3.51 16.60 -4.94
CA LYS A 130 3.87 15.23 -5.28
C LYS A 130 4.55 14.51 -4.11
N ALA A 131 5.46 15.19 -3.42
CA ALA A 131 6.18 14.64 -2.26
C ALA A 131 5.22 14.22 -1.13
N VAL A 132 4.28 15.10 -0.77
CA VAL A 132 3.29 14.84 0.28
C VAL A 132 2.29 13.78 -0.17
N HIS A 133 1.81 13.86 -1.41
CA HIS A 133 0.91 12.87 -1.98
C HIS A 133 1.52 11.45 -1.90
N SER A 134 2.79 11.29 -2.28
CA SER A 134 3.50 10.02 -2.17
C SER A 134 3.70 9.57 -0.71
N ALA A 135 4.00 10.50 0.21
CA ALA A 135 4.13 10.19 1.63
C ALA A 135 2.81 9.65 2.23
N ILE A 136 1.66 10.20 1.82
CA ILE A 136 0.33 9.71 2.24
C ILE A 136 0.07 8.29 1.73
N GLN A 137 0.51 7.99 0.51
CA GLN A 137 0.39 6.65 -0.07
C GLN A 137 1.30 5.63 0.66
N LYS A 138 2.50 6.05 1.08
CA LYS A 138 3.52 5.21 1.73
C LYS A 138 3.71 5.47 3.22
N ARG A 139 2.64 5.86 3.93
CA ARG A 139 2.66 6.41 5.30
C ARG A 139 3.07 5.47 6.45
N GLY A 140 3.65 4.30 6.18
CA GLY A 140 3.94 3.32 7.23
C GLY A 140 2.72 2.53 7.70
N TYR A 141 2.99 1.32 8.18
CA TYR A 141 2.13 0.62 9.12
C TYR A 141 2.48 1.09 10.53
N GLY A 142 1.48 1.16 11.39
CA GLY A 142 1.68 1.58 12.78
C GLY A 142 0.53 1.08 13.62
N THR A 143 0.84 0.74 14.87
CA THR A 143 -0.16 0.33 15.86
C THR A 143 -1.14 1.48 16.02
N VAL A 144 -2.41 1.23 15.69
CA VAL A 144 -3.46 2.21 15.94
C VAL A 144 -3.80 2.20 17.44
N PRO A 145 -4.10 3.35 18.07
CA PRO A 145 -4.33 3.42 19.53
C PRO A 145 -5.43 2.48 20.06
N TRP A 146 -6.33 2.03 19.19
CA TRP A 146 -7.42 1.10 19.49
C TRP A 146 -7.16 -0.33 19.00
N ALA A 147 -5.94 -0.66 18.56
CA ALA A 147 -5.57 -2.03 18.23
C ALA A 147 -5.48 -2.84 19.54
N ASN A 148 -6.54 -3.57 19.86
CA ASN A 148 -6.51 -4.51 20.98
C ASN A 148 -5.43 -5.57 20.71
N SER A 149 -4.45 -5.65 21.61
CA SER A 149 -3.32 -6.59 21.60
C SER A 149 -3.70 -8.07 21.83
N LYS A 150 -4.99 -8.39 21.87
CA LYS A 150 -5.51 -9.71 22.33
C LYS A 150 -6.12 -10.61 21.24
N ASN A 151 -6.09 -10.22 19.96
CA ASN A 151 -6.60 -11.10 18.90
C ASN A 151 -5.45 -11.88 18.24
N ASP A 152 -5.25 -13.11 18.70
CA ASP A 152 -4.24 -14.05 18.21
C ASP A 152 -4.34 -14.37 16.70
N GLU A 153 -5.49 -14.15 16.06
CA GLU A 153 -5.69 -14.37 14.62
C GLU A 153 -5.00 -13.33 13.71
N LYS A 154 -4.47 -12.23 14.25
CA LYS A 154 -3.74 -11.21 13.46
C LYS A 154 -2.26 -11.52 13.23
N LYS A 155 -1.76 -12.64 13.75
CA LYS A 155 -0.32 -12.94 13.82
C LYS A 155 0.38 -13.05 12.46
N GLU A 156 -0.26 -13.51 11.38
CA GLU A 156 0.43 -13.67 10.08
C GLU A 156 0.68 -12.35 9.34
N ASP A 157 -0.33 -11.48 9.21
CA ASP A 157 -0.17 -10.16 8.59
C ASP A 157 0.80 -9.29 9.42
N GLU A 158 0.65 -9.31 10.76
CA GLU A 158 1.54 -8.58 11.67
C GLU A 158 2.97 -9.18 11.69
N ALA A 159 3.16 -10.49 11.49
CA ALA A 159 4.48 -11.12 11.37
C ALA A 159 5.20 -10.72 10.08
N HIS A 160 4.49 -10.66 8.95
CA HIS A 160 5.07 -10.21 7.69
C HIS A 160 5.38 -8.70 7.70
N GLU A 161 4.54 -7.90 8.37
CA GLU A 161 4.78 -6.46 8.57
C GLU A 161 5.94 -6.19 9.54
N SER A 162 6.00 -6.89 10.68
CA SER A 162 7.11 -6.78 11.65
C SER A 162 8.43 -7.30 11.07
N GLY A 163 8.41 -8.36 10.26
CA GLY A 163 9.60 -8.84 9.55
C GLY A 163 10.18 -7.80 8.58
N ARG A 164 9.33 -7.05 7.87
CA ARG A 164 9.78 -5.96 6.97
C ARG A 164 10.34 -4.75 7.74
N ALA A 165 9.77 -4.43 8.89
CA ALA A 165 10.30 -3.38 9.75
C ALA A 165 11.68 -3.78 10.32
N ALA A 166 11.82 -5.02 10.79
CA ALA A 166 13.11 -5.55 11.25
C ALA A 166 14.16 -5.62 10.13
N GLU A 167 13.79 -6.04 8.91
CA GLU A 167 14.69 -6.01 7.75
C GLU A 167 15.12 -4.58 7.40
N PHE A 168 14.19 -3.63 7.52
CA PHE A 168 14.48 -2.22 7.30
C PHE A 168 15.48 -1.69 8.34
N ASP A 169 15.23 -1.94 9.63
CA ASP A 169 16.10 -1.50 10.72
C ASP A 169 17.50 -2.11 10.61
N ALA A 170 17.60 -3.42 10.33
CA ALA A 170 18.88 -4.09 10.11
C ALA A 170 19.68 -3.46 8.94
N LYS A 171 19.01 -3.06 7.86
CA LYS A 171 19.65 -2.39 6.73
C LYS A 171 20.06 -0.96 7.05
N LEU A 172 19.28 -0.24 7.85
CA LEU A 172 19.66 1.09 8.30
C LEU A 172 20.93 1.05 9.15
N GLU A 173 21.08 0.01 9.99
CA GLU A 173 22.29 -0.24 10.76
C GLU A 173 23.48 -0.62 9.88
N GLU A 174 23.30 -1.56 8.95
CA GLU A 174 24.35 -1.96 7.98
C GLU A 174 24.88 -0.76 7.19
N LEU A 175 23.97 0.12 6.73
CA LEU A 175 24.32 1.32 5.98
C LEU A 175 24.83 2.48 6.85
N SER A 176 24.91 2.30 8.18
CA SER A 176 25.32 3.33 9.13
C SER A 176 24.56 4.65 8.96
N ILE A 177 23.26 4.57 8.66
CA ILE A 177 22.43 5.75 8.44
C ILE A 177 22.17 6.43 9.79
N PRO A 178 22.48 7.74 9.93
CA PRO A 178 22.22 8.50 11.14
C PRO A 178 20.75 8.46 11.54
N GLU A 179 20.46 8.40 12.83
CA GLU A 179 19.10 8.28 13.36
C GLU A 179 18.14 9.35 12.81
N SER A 180 18.62 10.59 12.69
CA SER A 180 17.88 11.72 12.11
C SER A 180 17.48 11.54 10.64
N LYS A 181 18.06 10.55 9.94
CA LYS A 181 17.86 10.28 8.50
C LYS A 181 17.36 8.86 8.23
N ARG A 182 16.71 8.21 9.21
CA ARG A 182 16.17 6.84 9.10
C ARG A 182 14.76 6.74 8.49
N LEU A 183 14.22 7.83 7.95
CA LEU A 183 12.91 7.80 7.28
C LEU A 183 12.98 7.00 5.96
N PRO A 184 11.89 6.34 5.53
CA PRO A 184 11.89 5.49 4.33
C PRO A 184 12.34 6.21 3.06
N CYS A 185 12.09 7.51 2.95
CA CYS A 185 12.53 8.28 1.79
C CYS A 185 14.05 8.36 1.66
N TYR A 186 14.80 8.40 2.77
CA TYR A 186 16.26 8.37 2.74
C TYR A 186 16.77 7.01 2.27
N PHE A 187 16.21 5.93 2.81
CA PHE A 187 16.57 4.58 2.40
C PHE A 187 16.22 4.32 0.92
N GLU A 188 15.01 4.69 0.48
CA GLU A 188 14.61 4.58 -0.93
C GLU A 188 15.55 5.40 -1.84
N ALA A 189 15.90 6.63 -1.45
CA ALA A 189 16.83 7.47 -2.21
C ALA A 189 18.25 6.88 -2.23
N HIS A 190 18.69 6.26 -1.13
CA HIS A 190 19.98 5.59 -1.03
C HIS A 190 20.07 4.37 -1.95
N GLU A 191 19.06 3.50 -1.94
CA GLU A 191 18.99 2.33 -2.82
C GLU A 191 18.98 2.72 -4.31
N MET A 192 18.45 3.91 -4.61
CA MET A 192 18.47 4.50 -5.95
C MET A 192 19.73 5.33 -6.25
N ARG A 193 20.67 5.43 -5.31
CA ARG A 193 21.90 6.24 -5.37
C ARG A 193 21.67 7.73 -5.67
N LEU A 194 20.53 8.24 -5.21
CA LEU A 194 20.18 9.66 -5.29
C LEU A 194 20.61 10.44 -4.04
N TRP A 195 20.90 9.72 -2.95
CA TRP A 195 21.31 10.27 -1.68
C TRP A 195 22.29 9.33 -0.96
N ASN A 196 23.22 9.89 -0.21
CA ASN A 196 24.19 9.17 0.61
C ASN A 196 24.32 9.85 1.99
N PRO A 197 24.47 9.08 3.09
CA PRO A 197 24.60 9.64 4.44
C PRO A 197 25.77 10.60 4.62
N SER A 198 26.88 10.35 3.94
CA SER A 198 28.13 11.11 4.06
C SER A 198 28.17 12.34 3.17
N THR A 199 27.59 12.27 1.96
CA THR A 199 27.70 13.34 0.95
C THR A 199 26.39 14.07 0.66
N GLY A 200 25.26 13.59 1.18
CA GLY A 200 23.93 14.17 0.94
C GLY A 200 23.36 13.76 -0.42
N ILE A 201 22.68 14.68 -1.10
CA ILE A 201 22.07 14.41 -2.41
C ILE A 201 23.17 14.26 -3.46
N THR A 202 23.24 13.08 -4.08
CA THR A 202 24.29 12.72 -5.05
C THR A 202 23.87 12.93 -6.49
N GLY A 203 22.56 12.98 -6.77
CA GLY A 203 22.04 13.21 -8.12
C GLY A 203 20.52 13.11 -8.21
N ILE A 204 20.00 13.45 -9.39
CA ILE A 204 18.55 13.48 -9.70
C ILE A 204 18.12 12.35 -10.65
N ARG A 205 19.06 11.46 -11.03
CA ARG A 205 18.85 10.30 -11.88
C ARG A 205 19.59 9.09 -11.33
N GLN A 206 19.07 7.91 -11.64
CA GLN A 206 19.72 6.64 -11.36
C GLN A 206 20.97 6.47 -12.22
N ASP A 207 22.03 5.93 -11.63
CA ASP A 207 23.17 5.39 -12.38
C ASP A 207 22.94 3.90 -12.70
N HIS A 208 23.86 3.30 -13.46
CA HIS A 208 23.79 1.90 -13.87
C HIS A 208 24.05 0.90 -12.72
N HIS A 209 24.40 1.38 -11.53
CA HIS A 209 24.64 0.58 -10.34
C HIS A 209 23.51 0.73 -9.30
N ALA A 210 22.54 1.60 -9.56
CA ALA A 210 21.37 1.81 -8.72
C ALA A 210 20.38 0.66 -8.87
N ARG A 211 19.64 0.35 -7.81
CA ARG A 211 18.45 -0.50 -7.95
C ARG A 211 17.36 0.27 -8.67
N SER A 212 16.65 -0.38 -9.58
CA SER A 212 15.56 0.26 -10.31
C SER A 212 14.48 0.77 -9.35
N ALA A 213 13.89 1.93 -9.69
CA ALA A 213 12.86 2.53 -8.86
C ALA A 213 11.68 1.57 -8.61
N GLU A 214 11.31 0.80 -9.63
CA GLU A 214 10.28 -0.24 -9.51
C GLU A 214 10.63 -1.29 -8.46
N THR A 215 11.87 -1.78 -8.42
CA THR A 215 12.30 -2.79 -7.44
C THR A 215 12.23 -2.24 -6.02
N VAL A 216 12.74 -1.03 -5.82
CA VAL A 216 12.75 -0.36 -4.51
C VAL A 216 11.31 -0.09 -4.04
N PHE A 217 10.45 0.41 -4.93
CA PHE A 217 9.06 0.72 -4.61
C PHE A 217 8.20 -0.53 -4.38
N ARG A 218 8.43 -1.63 -5.12
CA ARG A 218 7.72 -2.90 -4.91
C ARG A 218 8.03 -3.54 -3.56
N LYS A 219 9.28 -3.44 -3.09
CA LYS A 219 9.63 -3.93 -1.75
C LYS A 219 8.89 -3.18 -0.65
N GLY A 220 8.57 -1.89 -0.88
CA GLY A 220 7.65 -1.14 -0.04
C GLY A 220 8.14 -0.99 1.40
N TYR A 221 9.43 -0.66 1.56
CA TYR A 221 10.00 -0.39 2.87
C TYR A 221 9.18 0.68 3.57
N THR A 222 8.66 0.33 4.74
CA THR A 222 7.81 1.21 5.51
C THR A 222 8.39 1.29 6.91
N ALA A 223 8.77 2.50 7.33
CA ALA A 223 9.23 2.70 8.68
C ALA A 223 8.07 2.44 9.63
N PRO A 224 8.31 1.77 10.76
CA PRO A 224 7.33 1.70 11.82
C PRO A 224 6.96 3.13 12.24
N ARG A 225 5.68 3.40 12.45
CA ARG A 225 5.33 4.63 13.17
C ARG A 225 5.86 4.45 14.58
N SER A 226 6.85 5.26 14.98
CA SER A 226 7.18 5.39 16.39
C SER A 226 5.90 5.72 17.15
N ALA A 227 5.64 4.96 18.22
CA ALA A 227 4.55 5.20 19.14
C ALA A 227 4.77 6.52 19.90
#